data_AF-A0A453A6L0-F1
#
_entry.id   AF-A0A453A6L0-F1
#
_cell.length_a   1.000
_cell.length_b   1.000
_cell.length_c   1.000
_cell.angle_alpha   90.00
_cell.angle_beta   90.00
_cell.angle_gamma   90.00
#
_symmetry.space_group_name_H-M   'P 1'
#
loop_
_entity.id
_entity.type
_entity.pdbx_description
1 polymer ?
#
loop_
_entity_poly.entity_id
_entity_poly.type
_entity_poly.pdbx_seq_one_letter_code
_entity_poly.pdbx_strand_id
1 'polypeptide(L)' 'MDCLSSTAKSDLERMLFDETEHPKALPLSLLAEITNGFSDKQIIGQGGFAVVYQRIMRFD' A
#
# COMPACT_ATOMS: atom_id res chain seq x y z
N MET A 1 20.18 -4.55 -4.23
CA MET A 1 19.40 -5.32 -3.23
C MET A 1 17.95 -4.88 -3.38
N ASP A 2 17.25 -5.20 -4.48
CA ASP A 2 16.00 -4.45 -4.80
C ASP A 2 14.90 -5.30 -5.49
N CYS A 3 15.08 -6.60 -5.71
CA CYS A 3 14.09 -7.42 -6.41
C CYS A 3 12.77 -7.59 -5.65
N LEU A 4 12.81 -7.62 -4.31
CA LEU A 4 11.62 -7.78 -3.47
C LEU A 4 10.68 -6.56 -3.54
N SER A 5 11.21 -5.35 -3.77
CA SER A 5 10.35 -4.16 -3.92
C SER A 5 9.59 -4.20 -5.24
N SER A 6 10.22 -4.69 -6.32
CA SER A 6 9.60 -4.78 -7.63
C SER A 6 8.41 -5.74 -7.65
N THR A 7 8.56 -6.95 -7.09
CA THR A 7 7.45 -7.93 -7.06
C THR A 7 6.30 -7.43 -6.18
N ALA A 8 6.60 -6.88 -5.01
CA ALA A 8 5.58 -6.35 -4.11
C ALA A 8 4.82 -5.16 -4.71
N LYS A 9 5.51 -4.32 -5.50
CA LYS A 9 4.86 -3.22 -6.22
C LYS A 9 3.91 -3.76 -7.31
N SER A 10 4.34 -4.75 -8.08
CA SER A 10 3.47 -5.40 -9.07
C SER A 10 2.28 -6.12 -8.43
N ASP A 11 2.46 -6.75 -7.27
CA ASP A 11 1.36 -7.32 -6.50
C ASP A 11 0.36 -6.25 -6.07
N LEU A 12 0.83 -5.11 -5.56
CA LEU A 12 -0.02 -3.98 -5.19
C LEU A 12 -0.77 -3.41 -6.41
N GLU A 13 -0.10 -3.25 -7.56
CA GLU A 13 -0.74 -2.83 -8.80
C GLU A 13 -1.86 -3.79 -9.20
N ARG A 14 -1.61 -5.10 -9.20
CA ARG A 14 -2.64 -6.11 -9.48
C ARG A 14 -3.82 -6.02 -8.51
N MET A 15 -3.54 -5.91 -7.21
CA MET A 15 -4.59 -5.78 -6.18
C MET A 15 -5.48 -4.54 -6.37
N LEU A 16 -4.99 -3.49 -7.06
CA LEU A 16 -5.74 -2.27 -7.32
C LEU A 16 -6.58 -2.33 -8.61
N PHE A 17 -6.18 -3.16 -9.58
CA PHE A 17 -6.84 -3.26 -10.90
C PHE A 17 -7.70 -4.51 -11.08
N ASP A 18 -7.35 -5.60 -10.41
CA ASP A 18 -8.05 -6.88 -10.51
C ASP A 18 -8.82 -7.14 -9.21
N GLU A 19 -10.13 -6.93 -9.27
CA GLU A 19 -11.03 -7.14 -8.13
C GLU A 19 -11.10 -8.60 -7.65
N THR A 20 -10.57 -9.54 -8.43
CA THR A 20 -10.49 -10.96 -8.05
C THR A 20 -9.26 -11.29 -7.19
N GLU A 21 -8.32 -10.36 -7.05
CA GLU A 21 -7.13 -10.55 -6.22
C GLU A 21 -7.49 -10.59 -4.72
N HIS A 22 -6.85 -11.51 -4.00
CA HIS A 22 -7.00 -11.61 -2.56
C HIS A 22 -6.07 -10.65 -1.81
N PRO A 23 -6.39 -10.27 -0.55
CA PRO A 23 -5.48 -9.53 0.31
C PRO A 23 -4.13 -10.25 0.48
N LYS A 24 -3.04 -9.51 0.29
CA LYS A 24 -1.67 -10.02 0.44
C LYS A 24 -0.92 -9.29 1.54
N ALA A 25 0.01 -10.00 2.18
CA ALA A 25 0.98 -9.37 3.06
C ALA A 25 2.02 -8.62 2.19
N LEU A 26 1.90 -7.30 2.15
CA LEU A 26 2.87 -6.44 1.47
C LEU A 26 4.02 -6.08 2.41
N PRO A 27 5.26 -5.88 1.91
CA PRO A 27 6.38 -5.46 2.72
C PRO A 27 6.11 -4.13 3.44
N LEU A 28 6.51 -4.04 4.71
CA LEU A 28 6.34 -2.82 5.50
C LEU A 28 7.02 -1.60 4.87
N SER A 29 8.16 -1.80 4.20
CA SER A 29 8.86 -0.74 3.48
C SER A 29 8.03 -0.15 2.34
N LEU A 30 7.34 -1.01 1.57
CA LEU A 30 6.41 -0.57 0.53
C LEU A 30 5.22 0.19 1.14
N LEU A 31 4.65 -0.32 2.24
CA LEU A 31 3.56 0.34 2.95
C LEU A 31 3.98 1.73 3.46
N ALA A 32 5.20 1.85 4.01
CA ALA A 32 5.75 3.14 4.44
C ALA A 32 5.94 4.09 3.24
N GLU A 33 6.48 3.62 2.13
CA GLU A 33 6.68 4.43 0.93
C GLU A 33 5.35 5.00 0.40
N ILE A 34 4.32 4.15 0.24
CA ILE A 34 3.02 4.58 -0.28
C ILE A 34 2.24 5.46 0.71
N THR A 35 2.57 5.39 2.00
CA THR A 35 1.94 6.21 3.05
C THR A 35 2.81 7.41 3.49
N ASN A 36 3.84 7.75 2.72
CA ASN A 36 4.79 8.83 3.04
C ASN A 36 5.31 8.72 4.49
N GLY A 37 5.73 7.52 4.88
CA GLY A 37 6.16 7.18 6.23
C GLY A 37 5.03 7.14 7.26
N PHE A 38 3.85 6.62 6.89
CA PHE A 38 2.65 6.61 7.74
C PHE A 38 2.25 8.00 8.22
N SER A 39 2.26 8.99 7.31
CA SER A 39 1.97 10.37 7.65
C SER A 39 0.51 10.56 8.06
N ASP A 40 0.28 11.24 9.19
CA ASP A 40 -1.06 11.61 9.66
C ASP A 40 -1.89 12.38 8.62
N LYS A 41 -1.22 13.09 7.70
CA LYS A 41 -1.86 13.83 6.60
C LYS A 41 -2.61 12.93 5.62
N GLN A 42 -2.33 11.63 5.62
CA GLN A 42 -2.96 10.64 4.75
C GLN A 42 -3.98 9.77 5.47
N ILE A 43 -4.22 9.99 6.78
CA ILE A 43 -5.24 9.25 7.52
C ILE A 43 -6.62 9.67 7.05
N ILE A 44 -7.47 8.70 6.75
CA ILE A 44 -8.90 8.88 6.44
C ILE A 44 -9.82 8.34 7.53
N GLY A 45 -9.28 7.56 8.48
CA GLY A 45 -10.03 7.07 9.62
C GLY A 45 -9.11 6.41 10.63
N GLN A 46 -9.45 6.56 11.91
CA GLN A 46 -8.75 5.92 13.02
C GLN A 46 -9.78 5.44 14.05
N GLY A 47 -9.61 4.22 14.53
CA GLY A 47 -10.45 3.63 15.57
C GLY A 47 -9.66 2.65 16.45
N GLY A 48 -10.35 1.94 17.34
CA GLY A 48 -9.72 1.00 18.27
C GLY A 48 -9.02 -0.21 17.63
N PHE A 49 -9.21 -0.42 16.32
CA PHE A 49 -8.67 -1.57 15.59
C PHE A 49 -7.56 -1.19 14.61
N ALA A 50 -7.68 -0.05 13.93
CA ALA A 50 -6.81 0.31 12.83
C ALA A 50 -6.76 1.81 12.58
N VAL A 51 -5.69 2.22 11.90
CA VAL A 51 -5.57 3.50 11.19
C VAL A 51 -5.65 3.19 9.71
N VAL A 52 -6.52 3.90 8.99
CA VAL A 52 -6.72 3.74 7.56
C VAL A 52 -6.08 4.93 6.86
N TYR A 53 -5.18 4.65 5.92
CA TYR A 53 -4.47 5.65 5.13
C TYR A 53 -4.97 5.63 3.68
N GLN A 54 -4.98 6.79 3.03
CA GLN A 54 -5.24 6.93 1.60
C GLN A 54 -3.99 7.36 0.83
N ARG A 55 -3.87 6.91 -0.41
CA ARG A 55 -2.86 7.43 -1.35
C ARG A 55 -3.41 7.45 -2.78
N ILE A 56 -3.10 8.52 -3.50
CA ILE A 56 -3.26 8.57 -4.96
C ILE A 56 -2.02 7.93 -5.58
N MET A 57 -2.22 6.84 -6.32
CA MET A 57 -1.18 6.20 -7.13
C MET A 57 -1.30 6.69 -8.57
N ARG A 58 -0.19 7.12 -9.17
CA ARG A 58 -0.09 7.23 -10.63
C ARG A 58 0.54 5.94 -11.13
N PHE A 59 -0.09 5.36 -12.14
CA PHE A 59 0.42 4.21 -12.87
C PHE A 59 0.89 4.73 -14.22
N ASP A 60 2.09 4.33 -14.63
CA ASP A 60 2.71 4.70 -15.91
C ASP A 60 2.35 3.70 -17.00
#